data_AF-A0A7J4V114-F1
#
_entry.id   AF-A0A7J4V114-F1
#
_cell.length_a   1.000
_cell.length_b   1.000
_cell.length_c   1.000
_cell.angle_alpha   90.00
_cell.angle_beta   90.00
_cell.angle_gamma   90.00
#
_symmetry.space_group_name_H-M   'P 1'
#
loop_
_entity.id
_entity.type
_entity.pdbx_description
1 polymer ?
#
loop_
_entity_poly.entity_id
_entity_poly.type
_entity_poly.pdbx_seq_one_letter_code
_entity_poly.pdbx_strand_id
1 'polypeptide(L)' 'GRRLVGKDTKRELRLGDSIRARIVSLSINERNPRESKIGLTMRQPGMGKLEWIQEERKKKEEKK' A
#
# COMPACT_ATOMS: atom_id res chain seq x y z
N GLY A 1 -12.73 6.99 -12.67
CA GLY A 1 -12.27 5.85 -11.84
C GLY A 1 -12.17 6.30 -10.38
N ARG A 2 -12.46 5.42 -9.42
CA ARG A 2 -12.30 5.73 -7.98
C ARG A 2 -10.81 5.91 -7.67
N ARG A 3 -10.46 6.99 -6.98
CA ARG A 3 -9.09 7.32 -6.55
C ARG A 3 -9.09 7.78 -5.10
N LEU A 4 -8.00 7.54 -4.39
CA LEU A 4 -7.74 8.07 -3.06
C LEU A 4 -6.62 9.10 -3.16
N VAL A 5 -6.82 10.27 -2.55
CA VAL A 5 -5.82 11.35 -2.55
C VAL A 5 -5.54 11.74 -1.10
N GLY A 6 -4.27 11.70 -0.70
CA GLY A 6 -3.83 12.23 0.58
C GLY A 6 -3.90 13.76 0.59
N LYS A 7 -4.54 14.34 1.61
CA LYS A 7 -4.73 15.80 1.72
C LYS A 7 -3.40 16.55 1.80
N ASP A 8 -2.48 16.09 2.65
CA ASP A 8 -1.22 16.81 2.93
C ASP A 8 -0.11 16.41 1.97
N THR A 9 0.00 15.12 1.64
CA THR A 9 1.08 14.59 0.79
C THR A 9 0.79 14.71 -0.70
N LYS A 10 -0.47 15.00 -1.09
CA LYS A 10 -0.98 14.94 -2.47
C LYS A 10 -0.71 13.61 -3.19
N ARG A 11 -0.34 12.57 -2.45
CA ARG A 11 -0.13 11.22 -2.97
C ARG A 11 -1.45 10.63 -3.42
N GLU A 12 -1.45 9.99 -4.57
CA GLU A 12 -2.64 9.44 -5.19
C GLU A 12 -2.54 7.92 -5.37
N LEU A 13 -3.62 7.21 -5.06
CA LEU A 13 -3.79 5.77 -5.28
C LEU A 13 -4.98 5.53 -6.20
N ARG A 14 -4.77 4.76 -7.27
CA ARG A 14 -5.77 4.43 -8.29
C ARG A 14 -5.89 2.91 -8.47
N LEU A 15 -6.98 2.48 -9.10
CA LEU A 15 -7.12 1.11 -9.59
C LEU A 15 -6.02 0.82 -10.62
N GLY A 16 -5.33 -0.31 -10.46
CA GLY A 16 -4.20 -0.72 -11.30
C GLY A 16 -2.82 -0.39 -10.74
N ASP A 17 -2.73 0.43 -9.68
CA ASP A 17 -1.44 0.75 -9.06
C ASP A 17 -0.82 -0.47 -8.38
N SER A 18 0.47 -0.69 -8.63
CA SER A 18 1.26 -1.66 -7.89
C SER A 18 1.73 -1.10 -6.56
N ILE A 19 1.42 -1.81 -5.48
CA ILE A 19 1.70 -1.41 -4.10
C ILE A 19 2.47 -2.49 -3.35
N ARG A 20 3.17 -2.07 -2.30
CA ARG A 20 3.69 -2.94 -1.25
C ARG A 20 2.89 -2.69 0.03
N ALA A 21 2.27 -3.73 0.56
CA ALA A 21 1.49 -3.68 1.78
C ALA A 21 1.88 -4.86 2.70
N ARG A 22 1.45 -4.79 3.96
CA ARG A 22 1.61 -5.88 4.94
C ARG A 22 0.26 -6.42 5.36
N ILE A 23 0.15 -7.73 5.45
CA ILE A 23 -1.02 -8.41 6.02
C ILE A 23 -1.00 -8.21 7.54
N VAL A 24 -2.11 -7.70 8.09
CA VAL A 24 -2.26 -7.43 9.53
C VAL A 24 -3.34 -8.29 10.18
N SER A 25 -4.29 -8.79 9.38
CA SER A 25 -5.29 -9.74 9.85
C SER A 25 -5.69 -10.71 8.73
N LEU A 26 -5.99 -11.94 9.13
CA LEU A 26 -6.42 -13.03 8.26
C LEU A 26 -7.62 -13.68 8.93
N SER A 27 -8.76 -13.67 8.24
CA SER A 27 -9.95 -14.45 8.61
C SER A 27 -10.32 -15.28 7.40
N ILE A 28 -9.99 -16.57 7.46
CA ILE A 28 -10.18 -17.51 6.36
C ILE A 28 -11.46 -18.30 6.64
N ASN A 29 -12.38 -18.29 5.67
CA ASN A 29 -13.56 -19.16 5.70
C ASN A 29 -13.26 -20.41 4.86
N GLU A 30 -13.13 -21.55 5.53
CA GLU A 30 -12.78 -22.83 4.90
C GLU A 30 -13.86 -23.37 3.96
N ARG A 31 -15.13 -23.00 4.19
CA ARG A 31 -16.26 -23.47 3.37
C ARG A 31 -16.49 -22.59 2.14
N ASN A 32 -16.27 -21.29 2.28
CA ASN A 32 -16.42 -20.34 1.18
C ASN A 32 -15.24 -19.36 1.14
N PRO A 33 -14.21 -19.62 0.30
CA PRO A 33 -13.02 -18.78 0.22
C PRO A 33 -13.30 -17.31 -0.09
N ARG A 34 -14.40 -17.00 -0.81
CA ARG A 34 -14.78 -15.62 -1.18
C ARG A 34 -15.23 -14.77 0.00
N GLU A 35 -15.67 -15.40 1.09
CA GLU A 35 -16.05 -14.69 2.32
C GLU A 35 -14.85 -14.43 3.25
N SER A 36 -13.67 -14.93 2.88
CA SER A 36 -12.44 -14.67 3.61
C SER A 36 -12.07 -13.18 3.56
N LYS A 37 -11.58 -12.66 4.67
CA LYS A 37 -11.14 -11.26 4.81
C LYS A 37 -9.66 -11.20 5.10
N ILE A 38 -8.95 -10.40 4.30
CA ILE A 38 -7.53 -10.11 4.50
C ILE A 38 -7.40 -8.62 4.79
N GLY A 39 -6.99 -8.29 6.00
CA GLY A 39 -6.66 -6.92 6.38
C GLY A 39 -5.25 -6.56 5.93
N LEU A 40 -5.11 -5.44 5.21
CA LEU A 40 -3.83 -4.94 4.71
C LEU A 40 -3.51 -3.56 5.31
N THR A 41 -2.22 -3.25 5.48
CA THR A 41 -1.75 -1.91 5.88
C THR A 41 -0.61 -1.41 4.98
N MET A 42 -0.54 -0.09 4.81
CA MET A 42 0.55 0.63 4.14
C MET A 42 1.11 1.79 5.00
N ARG A 43 0.76 1.87 6.29
CA ARG A 43 1.15 2.98 7.18
C ARG A 43 2.55 2.84 7.80
N GLN A 44 3.30 1.82 7.40
CA GLN A 44 4.64 1.54 7.93
C GLN A 44 5.72 2.01 6.94
N PRO A 45 6.93 2.36 7.40
CA PRO A 45 8.03 2.75 6.52
C PRO A 45 8.36 1.70 5.46
N GLY A 46 8.66 2.14 4.24
CA GLY A 46 9.00 1.24 3.12
C GLY A 46 7.82 0.50 2.49
N MET A 47 6.59 0.94 2.77
CA MET A 47 5.34 0.46 2.15
C MET A 47 4.64 1.59 1.38
N GLY A 48 3.58 1.23 0.67
CA GLY A 48 2.83 2.13 -0.20
C GLY A 48 3.06 1.82 -1.67
N LYS A 49 2.74 2.80 -2.54
CA LYS A 49 2.97 2.66 -3.98
C LYS A 49 4.46 2.46 -4.27
N LEU A 50 4.78 1.60 -5.24
CA LEU A 50 6.17 1.31 -5.59
C LEU A 50 6.96 2.56 -5.96
N GLU A 51 6.33 3.51 -6.65
CA GLU A 51 6.90 4.82 -6.99
C GLU A 51 7.36 5.58 -5.74
N TRP A 52 6.53 5.63 -4.68
CA TRP A 52 6.88 6.35 -3.45
C TRP A 52 8.07 5.72 -2.74
N ILE A 53 8.14 4.38 -2.74
CA ILE A 53 9.25 3.64 -2.13
C ILE A 53 10.55 3.91 -2.89
N GLN A 54 10.49 3.96 -4.22
CA GLN A 54 11.65 4.29 -5.05
C GLN A 54 12.11 5.73 -4.85
N GLU A 55 11.19 6.70 -4.81
CA GLU A 55 11.50 8.10 -4.52
C GLU A 55 12.13 8.28 -3.13
N GLU A 56 11.59 7.62 -2.10
CA GLU A 56 12.14 7.70 -0.74
C GLU A 56 13.53 7.06 -0.64
N ARG A 57 13.81 6.01 -1.43
CA ARG A 57 15.16 5.42 -1.53
C ARG A 57 16.15 6.37 -2.19
N LYS A 58 15.80 6.93 -3.35
CA LYS A 58 16.65 7.92 -4.06
C LYS A 58 16.99 9.12 -3.18
N LYS A 59 15.99 9.69 -2.49
CA LYS A 59 16.19 10.81 -1.55
C LYS A 59 17.11 10.47 -0.37
N LYS A 60 17.18 9.20 0.04
CA LYS A 60 18.11 8.75 1.09
C LYS A 60 19.52 8.57 0.55
N GLU A 61 19.66 8.13 -0.69
CA GLU A 61 20.96 7.97 -1.37
C GLU A 61 21.59 9.33 -1.69
N GLU A 62 20.82 10.31 -2.18
CA GLU A 62 21.31 11.67 -2.48
C GLU A 62 21.75 12.47 -1.23
N LYS A 63 21.28 12.08 -0.04
CA LYS A 63 21.64 12.72 1.24
C LYS A 63 22.86 12.08 1.91
N LYS A 64 23.44 11.04 1.31
CA LYS A 64 24.57 10.28 1.84
C LYS A 64 25.85 10.70 1.15
#